data_AF-A0A1C6M263-F1
#
_entry.id   AF-A0A1C6M263-F1
#
_cell.length_a   1.000
_cell.length_b   1.000
_cell.length_c   1.000
_cell.angle_alpha   90.00
_cell.angle_beta   90.00
_cell.angle_gamma   90.00
#
_symmetry.space_group_name_H-M   'P 1'
#
loop_
_entity.id
_entity.type
_entity.pdbx_description
1 polymer ?
#
loop_
_entity_poly.entity_id
_entity_poly.type
_entity_poly.pdbx_seq_one_letter_code
_entity_poly.pdbx_strand_id
1 'polypeptide(L)'
;MVNEYSEDGSNAVSPTRSRSCTDAERFHVKLTLAQLDALLQYAQALPGAQLEILWGGVQVLKVAGKMFATFHGDTLAYKVADEDFLALSGLPGVRPAPYLARSRWISVDSTAALDMAQLQQGLATSWRLVLLKLPKKVRAAYGL
;
A
#
# COMPACT_ATOMS: atom_id res chain seq x y z
N MET A 1 28.68 68.19 -23.56
CA MET A 1 29.63 67.26 -24.22
C MET A 1 30.75 67.05 -23.21
N VAL A 2 30.91 65.90 -22.56
CA VAL A 2 30.92 64.53 -23.10
C VAL A 2 30.37 63.54 -22.06
N ASN A 3 29.78 62.46 -22.56
CA ASN A 3 29.49 61.23 -21.80
C ASN A 3 30.81 60.58 -21.35
N GLU A 4 30.81 59.89 -20.21
CA GLU A 4 31.22 58.49 -20.14
C GLU A 4 30.80 57.86 -18.81
N TYR A 5 29.80 56.99 -18.90
CA TYR A 5 29.58 55.90 -17.97
C TYR A 5 30.64 54.83 -18.26
N SER A 6 31.35 54.34 -17.24
CA SER A 6 32.09 53.09 -17.31
C SER A 6 32.05 52.37 -15.97
N GLU A 7 31.86 51.07 -16.09
CA GLU A 7 31.47 50.09 -15.10
C GLU A 7 32.71 49.40 -14.50
N ASP A 8 32.70 49.22 -13.19
CA ASP A 8 33.46 48.20 -12.46
C ASP A 8 32.64 47.98 -11.18
N GLY A 9 31.91 46.88 -10.96
CA GLY A 9 32.28 45.50 -11.20
C GLY A 9 32.20 44.81 -9.84
N SER A 10 31.44 43.71 -9.76
CA SER A 10 31.53 42.69 -8.69
C SER A 10 31.01 43.12 -7.28
N ASN A 11 30.22 42.37 -6.52
CA ASN A 11 29.82 40.98 -6.58
C ASN A 11 28.69 40.77 -5.55
N ALA A 12 27.44 40.70 -5.97
CA ALA A 12 26.34 40.27 -5.10
C ALA A 12 26.19 38.74 -5.22
N VAL A 13 27.09 37.98 -4.58
CA VAL A 13 26.87 36.54 -4.36
C VAL A 13 25.91 36.39 -3.19
N SER A 14 24.62 36.41 -3.50
CA SER A 14 23.65 35.73 -2.64
C SER A 14 24.05 34.26 -2.57
N PRO A 15 24.23 33.66 -1.38
CA PRO A 15 24.39 32.21 -1.33
C PRO A 15 23.06 31.60 -1.75
N THR A 16 23.02 31.09 -2.99
CA THR A 16 22.11 30.02 -3.38
C THR A 16 22.34 28.90 -2.39
N ARG A 17 21.56 28.85 -1.30
CA ARG A 17 21.54 27.69 -0.43
C ARG A 17 20.73 26.64 -1.16
N SER A 18 21.44 25.96 -2.05
CA SER A 18 21.17 24.65 -2.60
C SER A 18 20.31 23.90 -1.60
N ARG A 19 19.04 23.66 -1.92
CA ARG A 19 18.31 22.59 -1.25
C ARG A 19 18.98 21.33 -1.74
N SER A 20 19.95 20.88 -0.96
CA SER A 20 20.62 19.62 -1.13
C SER A 20 19.54 18.56 -1.33
N CYS A 21 19.47 18.03 -2.54
CA CYS A 21 19.03 16.67 -2.76
C CYS A 21 19.96 15.78 -1.95
N THR A 22 19.57 15.49 -0.72
CA THR A 22 20.16 14.48 0.15
C THR A 22 18.96 13.84 0.83
N ASP A 23 18.67 12.56 0.68
CA ASP A 23 19.35 11.49 -0.01
C ASP A 23 18.26 10.41 -0.12
N ALA A 24 17.97 9.98 -1.34
CA ALA A 24 16.96 8.96 -1.60
C ALA A 24 17.63 7.58 -1.60
N GLU A 25 18.44 7.26 -0.59
CA GLU A 25 18.72 5.89 -0.18
C GLU A 25 17.44 5.29 0.41
N ARG A 26 16.54 5.01 -0.52
CA ARG A 26 15.46 4.03 -0.41
C ARG A 26 16.08 2.67 -0.12
N PHE A 27 16.42 2.42 1.13
CA PHE A 27 16.50 1.05 1.62
C PHE A 27 15.22 0.37 1.13
N HIS A 28 15.35 -0.73 0.40
CA HIS A 28 14.21 -1.57 0.07
C HIS A 28 13.73 -2.16 1.40
N VAL A 29 12.90 -1.41 2.13
CA VAL A 29 12.36 -1.83 3.41
C VAL A 29 11.30 -2.86 3.10
N LYS A 30 11.71 -4.13 3.10
CA LYS A 30 10.78 -5.24 3.02
C LYS A 30 9.86 -5.23 4.24
N LEU A 31 8.64 -5.73 4.04
CA LEU A 31 7.75 -6.03 5.15
C LEU A 31 8.43 -7.02 6.10
N THR A 32 8.53 -6.65 7.37
CA THR A 32 9.07 -7.52 8.42
C THR A 32 7.99 -8.50 8.89
N LEU A 33 8.40 -9.64 9.44
CA LEU A 33 7.46 -10.62 9.99
C LEU A 33 6.56 -10.03 11.07
N ALA A 34 7.12 -9.20 11.97
CA ALA A 34 6.35 -8.53 13.02
C ALA A 34 5.25 -7.59 12.45
N GLN A 35 5.52 -6.92 11.33
CA GLN A 35 4.53 -6.09 10.65
C GLN A 35 3.44 -6.94 9.99
N LEU A 36 3.83 -8.04 9.34
CA LEU A 36 2.86 -8.98 8.75
C LEU A 36 1.97 -9.60 9.81
N ASP A 37 2.52 -9.99 10.95
CA ASP A 37 1.76 -10.50 12.10
C ASP A 37 0.78 -9.46 12.63
N ALA A 38 1.19 -8.20 12.75
CA ALA A 38 0.30 -7.11 13.17
C ALA A 38 -0.84 -6.88 12.16
N LEU A 39 -0.56 -6.94 10.86
CA LEU A 39 -1.57 -6.83 9.80
C LEU A 39 -2.52 -8.02 9.79
N LEU A 40 -2.00 -9.22 10.02
CA LEU A 40 -2.76 -10.44 10.14
C LEU A 40 -3.69 -10.40 11.35
N GLN A 41 -3.21 -9.95 12.51
CA GLN A 41 -4.02 -9.76 13.72
C GLN A 41 -5.13 -8.72 13.48
N TYR A 42 -4.79 -7.60 12.84
CA TYR A 42 -5.78 -6.59 12.46
C TYR A 42 -6.86 -7.16 11.53
N ALA A 43 -6.47 -7.91 10.50
CA ALA A 43 -7.41 -8.50 9.56
C ALA A 43 -8.31 -9.56 10.21
N GLN A 44 -7.80 -10.32 11.19
CA GLN A 44 -8.58 -11.27 11.98
C GLN A 44 -9.56 -10.59 12.94
N ALA A 45 -9.24 -9.39 13.42
CA ALA A 45 -10.13 -8.61 14.28
C ALA A 45 -11.34 -8.04 13.52
N LEU A 46 -11.35 -8.08 12.18
CA LEU A 46 -12.48 -7.62 11.38
C LEU A 46 -13.71 -8.56 11.58
N PRO A 47 -14.93 -8.02 11.64
CA PRO A 47 -16.12 -8.83 11.87
C PRO A 47 -16.30 -9.93 10.81
N GLY A 48 -16.44 -11.18 11.27
CA GLY A 48 -16.64 -12.33 10.39
C GLY A 48 -15.41 -12.77 9.60
N ALA A 49 -14.23 -12.24 9.91
CA ALA A 49 -12.99 -12.73 9.34
C ALA A 49 -12.66 -14.13 9.88
N GLN A 50 -12.32 -15.03 8.96
CA GLN A 50 -11.90 -16.39 9.25
C GLN A 50 -10.52 -16.60 8.64
N LEU A 51 -9.57 -17.00 9.48
CA LEU A 51 -8.23 -17.38 9.04
C LEU A 51 -8.19 -18.87 8.69
N GLU A 52 -7.69 -19.18 7.50
CA GLU A 52 -7.51 -20.53 7.00
C GLU A 52 -6.13 -20.68 6.39
N ILE A 53 -5.39 -21.73 6.75
CA ILE A 53 -4.06 -21.98 6.19
C ILE A 53 -4.20 -22.93 5.01
N LEU A 54 -3.82 -22.47 3.83
CA LEU A 54 -3.93 -23.19 2.56
C LEU A 54 -2.57 -23.32 1.88
N TRP A 55 -2.51 -24.17 0.84
CA TRP A 55 -1.37 -24.28 -0.08
C TRP A 55 0.00 -24.36 0.59
N GLY A 56 0.13 -25.21 1.62
CA GLY A 56 1.41 -25.48 2.27
C GLY A 56 1.94 -24.37 3.18
N GLY A 57 1.08 -23.48 3.68
CA GLY A 57 1.45 -22.47 4.69
C GLY A 57 1.01 -21.04 4.37
N VAL A 58 0.22 -20.84 3.32
CA VAL A 58 -0.37 -19.54 2.98
C VAL A 58 -1.53 -19.25 3.91
N GLN A 59 -1.46 -18.15 4.66
CA GLN A 59 -2.54 -17.70 5.51
C GLN A 59 -3.56 -16.93 4.68
N VAL A 60 -4.76 -17.47 4.55
CA VAL A 60 -5.83 -16.92 3.73
C VAL A 60 -6.94 -16.43 4.65
N LEU A 61 -7.28 -15.15 4.55
CA LEU A 61 -8.43 -14.58 5.25
C LEU A 61 -9.66 -14.54 4.38
N LYS A 62 -10.75 -15.07 4.94
CA LYS A 62 -12.06 -15.16 4.32
C LYS A 62 -13.10 -14.45 5.16
N VAL A 63 -14.13 -13.91 4.52
CA VAL A 63 -15.34 -13.43 5.17
C VAL A 63 -16.53 -14.09 4.48
N ALA A 64 -17.37 -14.78 5.26
CA ALA A 64 -18.51 -15.56 4.76
C ALA A 64 -18.16 -16.46 3.55
N GLY A 65 -17.00 -17.13 3.61
CA GLY A 65 -16.52 -18.03 2.56
C GLY A 65 -15.88 -17.35 1.33
N LYS A 66 -15.68 -16.02 1.32
CA LYS A 66 -14.98 -15.28 0.26
C LYS A 66 -13.66 -14.70 0.75
N MET A 67 -12.58 -14.94 0.00
CA MET A 67 -11.24 -14.43 0.32
C MET A 67 -11.14 -12.92 0.08
N PHE A 68 -10.48 -12.21 1.00
CA PHE A 68 -10.21 -10.78 0.86
C PHE A 68 -8.73 -10.40 1.05
N ALA A 69 -7.96 -11.22 1.79
CA ALA A 69 -6.53 -11.03 1.97
C ALA A 69 -5.81 -12.39 2.09
N THR A 70 -4.54 -12.41 1.69
CA THR A 70 -3.67 -13.58 1.75
C THR A 70 -2.25 -13.15 2.13
N PHE A 71 -1.63 -13.88 3.04
CA PHE A 71 -0.28 -13.67 3.53
C PHE A 71 0.56 -14.87 3.10
N HIS A 72 1.64 -14.61 2.36
CA HIS A 72 2.55 -15.62 1.85
C HIS A 72 3.99 -15.22 2.18
N GLY A 73 4.57 -15.83 3.21
CA GLY A 73 5.93 -15.55 3.63
C GLY A 73 6.12 -14.08 4.00
N ASP A 74 6.87 -13.35 3.18
CA ASP A 74 7.18 -11.92 3.35
C ASP A 74 6.24 -10.98 2.59
N THR A 75 5.18 -11.52 1.98
CA THR A 75 4.33 -10.78 1.05
C THR A 75 2.86 -10.79 1.48
N LEU A 76 2.23 -9.63 1.45
CA LEU A 76 0.81 -9.44 1.70
C LEU A 76 0.07 -9.17 0.39
N ALA A 77 -0.95 -9.95 0.05
CA ALA A 77 -1.84 -9.66 -1.07
C ALA A 77 -3.28 -9.44 -0.61
N TYR A 78 -3.94 -8.43 -1.17
CA TYR A 78 -5.33 -8.10 -0.88
C TYR A 78 -6.03 -7.48 -2.09
N LYS A 79 -7.36 -7.51 -2.03
CA LYS A 79 -8.21 -6.92 -3.07
C LYS A 79 -8.33 -5.41 -2.89
N VAL A 80 -8.18 -4.66 -3.99
CA VAL A 80 -8.37 -3.21 -4.02
C VAL A 80 -9.55 -2.83 -4.89
N ALA A 81 -9.99 -1.57 -4.78
CA ALA A 81 -10.98 -1.00 -5.68
C ALA A 81 -10.39 -0.89 -7.10
N ASP A 82 -11.28 -0.93 -8.10
CA ASP A 82 -10.88 -0.89 -9.50
C ASP A 82 -10.18 0.43 -9.87
N GLU A 83 -10.61 1.54 -9.25
CA GLU A 83 -10.06 2.88 -9.42
C GLU A 83 -8.65 3.03 -8.80
N ASP A 84 -8.42 2.43 -7.63
CA ASP A 84 -7.14 2.53 -6.93
C ASP A 84 -6.08 1.56 -7.47
N PHE A 85 -6.49 0.51 -8.19
CA PHE A 85 -5.59 -0.54 -8.64
C PHE A 85 -4.42 -0.02 -9.47
N LEU A 86 -4.66 0.89 -10.40
CA LEU A 86 -3.61 1.43 -11.27
C LEU A 86 -2.63 2.32 -10.48
N ALA A 87 -3.16 3.13 -9.56
CA ALA A 87 -2.34 3.99 -8.71
C ALA A 87 -1.45 3.17 -7.77
N LEU A 88 -2.02 2.17 -7.10
CA LEU A 88 -1.31 1.34 -6.13
C LEU A 88 -0.32 0.38 -6.79
N SER A 89 -0.67 -0.22 -7.93
CA SER A 89 0.23 -1.15 -8.63
C SER A 89 1.47 -0.49 -9.24
N GLY A 90 1.47 0.83 -9.41
CA GLY A 90 2.63 1.61 -9.84
C GLY A 90 3.58 2.01 -8.70
N LEU A 91 3.22 1.75 -7.44
CA LEU A 91 4.03 2.13 -6.29
C LEU A 91 5.23 1.18 -6.12
N PRO A 92 6.39 1.70 -5.66
CA PRO A 92 7.54 0.86 -5.38
C PRO A 92 7.21 -0.11 -4.22
N GLY A 93 7.42 -1.41 -4.45
CA GLY A 93 7.10 -2.45 -3.46
C GLY A 93 5.68 -3.00 -3.55
N VAL A 94 4.90 -2.57 -4.55
CA VAL A 94 3.58 -3.10 -4.87
C VAL A 94 3.61 -3.65 -6.28
N ARG A 95 3.08 -4.85 -6.46
CA ARG A 95 2.93 -5.50 -7.77
C ARG A 95 1.51 -6.05 -7.92
N PRO A 96 0.97 -6.11 -9.14
CA PRO A 96 -0.23 -6.91 -9.39
C PRO A 96 -0.03 -8.35 -8.91
N ALA A 97 -1.01 -8.89 -8.18
CA ALA A 97 -0.90 -10.26 -7.68
C ALA A 97 -0.87 -11.26 -8.86
N PRO A 98 0.09 -12.20 -8.90
CA PRO A 98 0.14 -13.22 -9.93
C PRO A 98 -1.19 -13.95 -10.04
N TYR A 99 -1.71 -14.11 -11.26
CA TYR A 99 -3.00 -14.78 -11.58
C TYR A 99 -4.28 -14.11 -11.06
N LEU A 100 -4.21 -13.27 -10.02
CA LEU A 100 -5.35 -12.57 -9.41
C LEU A 100 -5.48 -11.10 -9.85
N ALA A 101 -4.52 -10.57 -10.61
CA ALA A 101 -4.54 -9.20 -11.13
C ALA A 101 -5.83 -8.85 -11.91
N ARG A 102 -6.42 -9.81 -12.64
CA ARG A 102 -7.71 -9.59 -13.34
C ARG A 102 -8.86 -9.27 -12.39
N SER A 103 -8.78 -9.78 -11.16
CA SER A 103 -9.73 -9.52 -10.08
C SER A 103 -9.34 -8.31 -9.23
N ARG A 104 -8.36 -7.50 -9.66
CA ARG A 104 -7.84 -6.32 -8.97
C ARG A 104 -7.28 -6.63 -7.59
N TRP A 105 -6.36 -7.59 -7.56
CA TRP A 105 -5.57 -7.91 -6.39
C TRP A 105 -4.16 -7.36 -6.56
N ILE A 106 -3.66 -6.73 -5.52
CA ILE A 106 -2.26 -6.29 -5.43
C ILE A 106 -1.53 -7.13 -4.39
N SER A 107 -0.22 -7.19 -4.55
CA SER A 107 0.74 -7.87 -3.70
C SER A 107 1.76 -6.83 -3.25
N VAL A 108 1.96 -6.73 -1.94
CA VAL A 108 2.84 -5.78 -1.29
C VAL A 108 3.94 -6.55 -0.59
N ASP A 109 5.18 -6.29 -0.97
CA ASP A 109 6.39 -6.88 -0.36
C ASP A 109 7.26 -5.86 0.37
N SER A 110 6.91 -4.56 0.31
CA SER A 110 7.69 -3.49 0.93
C SER A 110 6.83 -2.35 1.48
N THR A 111 7.31 -1.73 2.55
CA THR A 111 6.74 -0.51 3.15
C THR A 111 7.37 0.77 2.60
N ALA A 112 8.05 0.71 1.45
CA ALA A 112 8.72 1.88 0.85
C ALA A 112 7.71 2.95 0.39
N ALA A 113 6.52 2.53 -0.06
CA ALA A 113 5.46 3.43 -0.52
C ALA A 113 4.21 3.44 0.36
N LEU A 114 3.97 2.34 1.08
CA LEU A 114 2.80 2.16 1.91
C LEU A 114 3.22 1.96 3.37
N ASP A 115 2.74 2.85 4.23
CA ASP A 115 2.92 2.69 5.67
C ASP A 115 1.95 1.63 6.25
N MET A 116 2.15 1.27 7.51
CA MET A 116 1.32 0.29 8.19
C MET A 116 -0.16 0.71 8.29
N ALA A 117 -0.44 2.00 8.43
CA ALA A 117 -1.81 2.51 8.56
C ALA A 117 -2.56 2.42 7.22
N GLN A 118 -1.89 2.74 6.12
CA GLN A 118 -2.39 2.59 4.75
C GLN A 118 -2.64 1.11 4.43
N LEU A 119 -1.77 0.20 4.86
CA LEU A 119 -1.99 -1.24 4.70
C LEU A 119 -3.20 -1.73 5.51
N GLN A 120 -3.36 -1.28 6.75
CA GLN A 120 -4.55 -1.59 7.57
C GLN A 120 -5.83 -1.05 6.92
N GLN A 121 -5.81 0.21 6.45
CA GLN A 121 -6.93 0.81 5.74
C GLN A 121 -7.25 0.06 4.43
N GLY A 122 -6.22 -0.36 3.70
CA GLY A 122 -6.37 -1.19 2.50
C GLY A 122 -7.04 -2.53 2.80
N LEU A 123 -6.66 -3.19 3.89
CA LEU A 123 -7.28 -4.44 4.36
C LEU A 123 -8.75 -4.24 4.75
N ALA A 124 -9.06 -3.18 5.51
CA ALA A 124 -10.44 -2.85 5.87
C ALA A 124 -11.29 -2.55 4.63
N THR A 125 -10.73 -1.85 3.65
CA THR A 125 -11.39 -1.55 2.37
C THR A 125 -11.62 -2.83 1.56
N SER A 126 -10.62 -3.72 1.48
CA SER A 126 -10.75 -5.04 0.84
C SER A 126 -11.89 -5.85 1.45
N TRP A 127 -11.94 -5.94 2.77
CA TRP A 127 -13.00 -6.62 3.52
C TRP A 127 -14.38 -6.04 3.18
N ARG A 128 -14.51 -4.70 3.19
CA ARG A 128 -15.76 -4.03 2.81
C ARG A 128 -16.17 -4.30 1.37
N LEU A 129 -15.23 -4.29 0.43
CA LEU A 129 -15.50 -4.59 -0.99
C LEU A 129 -16.02 -6.02 -1.18
N VAL A 130 -15.46 -6.98 -0.45
CA VAL A 130 -15.93 -8.37 -0.49
C VAL A 130 -17.32 -8.49 0.14
N LEU A 131 -17.57 -7.84 1.28
CA LEU A 131 -18.90 -7.81 1.88
C LEU A 131 -19.95 -7.19 0.96
N LEU A 132 -19.66 -6.09 0.28
CA LEU A 132 -20.59 -5.44 -0.64
C LEU A 132 -21.05 -6.37 -1.78
N LYS A 133 -20.18 -7.31 -2.20
CA LYS A 133 -20.48 -8.34 -3.21
C LYS A 133 -21.32 -9.51 -2.69
N LEU A 134 -21.52 -9.63 -1.37
CA LEU A 134 -22.35 -10.67 -0.79
C LEU A 134 -23.85 -10.33 -0.86
N PRO A 135 -24.73 -11.34 -0.80
CA PRO A 135 -26.18 -11.14 -0.76
C PRO A 135 -26.59 -10.26 0.42
N LYS A 136 -27.64 -9.44 0.25
CA LYS A 136 -28.16 -8.53 1.28
C LYS A 136 -28.38 -9.21 2.64
N LYS A 137 -28.86 -10.46 2.64
CA LYS A 137 -29.08 -11.28 3.85
C LYS A 137 -27.81 -11.47 4.67
N VAL A 138 -26.67 -11.67 4.00
CA VAL A 138 -25.38 -11.91 4.66
C VAL A 138 -24.78 -10.58 5.13
N ARG A 139 -24.92 -9.50 4.36
CA ARG A 139 -24.44 -8.16 4.73
C ARG A 139 -25.10 -7.63 6.01
N ALA A 140 -26.40 -7.89 6.18
CA ALA A 140 -27.15 -7.47 7.35
C ALA A 140 -26.57 -8.05 8.66
N ALA A 141 -25.96 -9.24 8.62
CA ALA A 141 -25.31 -9.85 9.79
C ALA A 141 -24.04 -9.11 10.23
N TYR A 142 -23.47 -8.28 9.37
CA TYR A 142 -22.24 -7.52 9.62
C TYR A 142 -22.47 -6.00 9.69
N GLY A 143 -23.73 -5.55 9.76
CA GLY A 143 -24.09 -4.13 9.90
C GLY A 143 -24.06 -3.32 8.60
N LEU A 144 -24.23 -3.97 7.43
CA LEU A 144 -24.31 -3.35 6.09
C LEU A 144 -25.63 -3.65 5.36
#